data_AF-A0A965YE62-F1
#
_entry.id   AF-A0A965YE62-F1
#
_cell.length_a   1.000
_cell.length_b   1.000
_cell.length_c   1.000
_cell.angle_alpha   90.00
_cell.angle_beta   90.00
_cell.angle_gamma   90.00
#
_symmetry.space_group_name_H-M   'P 1'
#
loop_
_entity.id
_entity.type
_entity.pdbx_description
1 polymer ?
#
loop_
_entity_poly.entity_id
_entity_poly.type
_entity_poly.pdbx_seq_one_letter_code
_entity_poly.pdbx_strand_id
1 'polypeptide(L)'
;MIASLLAMLFFVSCEESSEEFLKRNLEELHFDYTESTLEFTVRATGEWRVTIPAEYSWIQADPATGTGNPEEYQKIRITCERNVGDAREGSILLNGSGQSDVEIKIFQRDGLFEWITVPNGARMAVDGLLQVDNASTAYIMIPYLKATGEETFTMSATLSGKGAEGLSVNQSQVAIVEEGDGFIVIPISGTPTHQGVVNVQVTLDNQDLGTVSSLSRSGSTILTKSFDEFKWGGDCIGNREGITSVNATADLAMSDETKVCAIGDNGANGSGVTSTIRGNNASFYDEIKMTGWMGLRNYMRPGYIQIGAASATASEYGSLITPGLEIPDGVTVDLLVTFRGATYNDPAPDRIMLGLYPKGVSGINISNVHNVTQRAYVPFVIGHQKWVEFSVIVQNATNESALSISFPEDWVQNDAVQAGRFYIDDIVVSY
;
A
#
# COMPACT_ATOMS: atom_id res chain seq x y z
N MET A 1 50.80 93.19 -10.81
CA MET A 1 50.76 93.33 -12.29
C MET A 1 51.24 91.99 -12.85
N ILE A 2 50.36 91.26 -13.56
CA ILE A 2 50.68 90.16 -14.52
C ILE A 2 51.30 88.87 -13.89
N ALA A 3 50.86 87.64 -14.13
CA ALA A 3 49.74 87.07 -14.87
C ALA A 3 49.54 85.60 -14.43
N SER A 4 48.32 85.11 -14.65
CA SER A 4 47.89 83.71 -14.62
C SER A 4 48.78 82.77 -15.43
N LEU A 5 48.88 81.51 -14.97
CA LEU A 5 48.71 80.36 -15.85
C LEU A 5 47.94 79.27 -15.11
N LEU A 6 46.68 79.12 -15.51
CA LEU A 6 45.71 78.17 -15.02
C LEU A 6 45.96 76.83 -15.72
N ALA A 7 46.40 75.81 -14.98
CA ALA A 7 46.45 74.44 -15.46
C ALA A 7 45.11 73.77 -15.18
N MET A 8 44.20 73.72 -16.17
CA MET A 8 43.06 72.80 -16.13
C MET A 8 43.56 71.39 -16.45
N LEU A 9 43.69 70.56 -15.42
CA LEU A 9 43.68 69.11 -15.58
C LEU A 9 42.22 68.66 -15.67
N PHE A 10 41.80 68.27 -16.87
CA PHE A 10 40.60 67.45 -17.05
C PHE A 10 40.88 66.07 -16.43
N PHE A 11 40.38 65.83 -15.23
CA PHE A 11 40.14 64.46 -14.78
C PHE A 11 38.91 63.96 -15.52
N VAL A 12 39.14 63.25 -16.62
CA VAL A 12 38.16 62.30 -17.15
C VAL A 12 38.08 61.19 -16.11
N SER A 13 37.06 61.25 -15.27
CA SER A 13 36.63 60.10 -14.48
C SER A 13 36.15 59.06 -15.49
N CYS A 14 36.91 57.99 -15.68
CA CYS A 14 36.37 56.78 -16.26
C CYS A 14 35.29 56.29 -15.29
N GLU A 15 34.02 56.56 -15.60
CA GLU A 15 32.93 55.76 -15.06
C GLU A 15 33.23 54.32 -15.49
N GLU A 16 33.59 53.46 -14.53
CA GLU A 16 33.45 52.03 -14.73
C GLU A 16 31.96 51.80 -14.99
N SER A 17 31.60 51.58 -16.26
CA SER A 17 30.27 51.14 -16.60
C SER A 17 30.09 49.74 -16.00
N SER A 18 29.50 49.67 -14.81
CA SER A 18 29.04 48.40 -14.25
C SER A 18 28.09 47.81 -15.28
N GLU A 19 28.51 46.71 -15.93
CA GLU A 19 27.74 46.06 -16.98
C GLU A 19 26.34 45.73 -16.44
N GLU A 20 25.29 46.26 -17.09
CA GLU A 20 23.92 45.99 -16.65
C GLU A 20 23.59 44.51 -16.88
N PHE A 21 23.12 43.83 -15.83
CA PHE A 21 22.70 42.44 -15.96
C PHE A 21 21.51 42.08 -15.09
N LEU A 22 20.77 41.08 -15.55
CA LEU A 22 19.72 40.38 -14.81
C LEU A 22 19.96 38.88 -15.01
N LYS A 23 20.10 38.13 -13.92
CA LYS A 23 20.34 36.69 -13.92
C LYS A 23 19.42 36.00 -12.95
N ARG A 24 19.04 34.76 -13.28
CA ARG A 24 18.25 33.85 -12.45
C ARG A 24 18.92 32.48 -12.38
N ASN A 25 18.67 31.73 -11.32
CA ASN A 25 19.24 30.38 -11.17
C ASN A 25 18.42 29.27 -11.86
N LEU A 26 17.17 29.54 -12.24
CA LEU A 26 16.23 28.56 -12.78
C LEU A 26 15.35 29.17 -13.87
N GLU A 27 14.84 28.34 -14.77
CA GLU A 27 13.91 28.74 -15.84
C GLU A 27 12.51 28.15 -15.66
N GLU A 28 12.36 27.19 -14.75
CA GLU A 28 11.11 26.48 -14.50
C GLU A 28 10.92 26.22 -13.01
N LEU A 29 9.66 26.21 -12.58
CA LEU A 29 9.23 25.77 -11.26
C LEU A 29 8.10 24.74 -11.41
N HIS A 30 8.17 23.67 -10.62
CA HIS A 30 7.25 22.54 -10.68
C HIS A 30 6.57 22.38 -9.33
N PHE A 31 5.28 22.69 -9.27
CA PHE A 31 4.45 22.64 -8.07
C PHE A 31 3.56 21.40 -8.06
N ASP A 32 3.26 20.91 -6.86
CA ASP A 32 2.19 19.93 -6.68
C ASP A 32 0.81 20.62 -6.74
N TYR A 33 -0.27 19.84 -6.64
CA TYR A 33 -1.63 20.37 -6.68
C TYR A 33 -2.01 21.19 -5.44
N THR A 34 -1.33 21.01 -4.32
CA THR A 34 -1.60 21.76 -3.07
C THR A 34 -1.02 23.17 -3.12
N GLU A 35 -1.59 24.07 -2.31
CA GLU A 35 -0.99 25.39 -2.11
C GLU A 35 0.44 25.22 -1.60
N SER A 36 1.40 25.78 -2.33
CA SER A 36 2.81 25.60 -2.01
C SER A 36 3.66 26.75 -2.51
N THR A 37 4.82 26.92 -1.88
CA THR A 37 5.77 27.99 -2.19
C THR A 37 7.12 27.40 -2.56
N LEU A 38 7.66 27.83 -3.70
CA LEU A 38 9.02 27.51 -4.14
C LEU A 38 9.84 28.80 -4.26
N GLU A 39 11.16 28.67 -4.18
CA GLU A 39 12.09 29.80 -4.26
C GLU A 39 12.94 29.71 -5.53
N PHE A 40 13.16 30.87 -6.16
CA PHE A 40 14.28 31.06 -7.08
C PHE A 40 15.08 32.27 -6.65
N THR A 41 16.26 32.45 -7.24
CA THR A 41 17.15 33.56 -6.93
C THR A 41 17.40 34.42 -8.15
N VAL A 42 17.49 35.72 -7.91
CA VAL A 42 17.85 36.75 -8.88
C VAL A 42 19.14 37.41 -8.44
N ARG A 43 19.98 37.77 -9.41
CA ARG A 43 21.12 38.67 -9.23
C ARG A 43 21.06 39.69 -10.35
N ALA A 44 21.02 40.97 -9.99
CA ALA A 44 20.82 42.05 -10.97
C ALA A 44 21.59 43.32 -10.58
N THR A 45 21.78 44.23 -11.54
CA THR A 45 22.27 45.60 -11.30
C THR A 45 21.12 46.59 -11.45
N GLY A 46 20.69 47.21 -10.35
CA GLY A 46 19.55 48.13 -10.35
C GLY A 46 18.20 47.44 -10.16
N GLU A 47 17.11 48.18 -10.36
CA GLU A 47 15.75 47.70 -10.05
C GLU A 47 15.33 46.50 -10.90
N TRP A 48 14.63 45.56 -10.27
CA TRP A 48 13.99 44.42 -10.91
C TRP A 48 12.53 44.26 -10.45
N ARG A 49 11.73 43.59 -11.28
CA ARG A 49 10.31 43.31 -11.06
C ARG A 49 9.93 41.95 -11.63
N VAL A 50 9.10 41.23 -10.88
CA VAL A 50 8.33 40.08 -11.37
C VAL A 50 6.96 40.56 -11.83
N THR A 51 6.61 40.26 -13.07
CA THR A 51 5.29 40.50 -13.66
C THR A 51 4.59 39.17 -13.83
N ILE A 52 3.38 39.05 -13.31
CA ILE A 52 2.52 37.87 -13.46
C ILE A 52 1.39 38.25 -14.41
N PRO A 53 1.26 37.63 -15.59
CA PRO A 53 0.11 37.79 -16.47
C PRO A 53 -1.21 37.57 -15.72
N ALA A 54 -2.24 38.36 -16.06
CA ALA A 54 -3.49 38.41 -15.29
C ALA A 54 -4.28 37.09 -15.32
N GLU A 55 -4.11 36.30 -16.38
CA GLU A 55 -4.66 34.95 -16.54
C GLU A 55 -4.08 33.94 -15.53
N TYR A 56 -2.95 34.25 -14.88
CA TYR A 56 -2.30 33.41 -13.88
C TYR A 56 -2.53 33.94 -12.47
N SER A 57 -3.77 34.32 -12.15
CA SER A 57 -4.16 34.85 -10.83
C SER A 57 -3.88 33.91 -9.65
N TRP A 58 -3.67 32.63 -9.94
CA TRP A 58 -3.31 31.59 -8.98
C TRP A 58 -1.82 31.59 -8.59
N ILE A 59 -1.02 32.51 -9.14
CA ILE A 59 0.42 32.66 -8.87
C ILE A 59 0.66 33.97 -8.14
N GLN A 60 1.46 33.93 -7.07
CA GLN A 60 1.88 35.10 -6.30
C GLN A 60 3.40 35.12 -6.18
N ALA A 61 3.99 36.32 -6.14
CA ALA A 61 5.43 36.51 -5.98
C ALA A 61 5.74 37.42 -4.78
N ASP A 62 6.69 37.01 -3.94
CA ASP A 62 7.14 37.80 -2.79
C ASP A 62 8.67 37.71 -2.58
N PRO A 63 9.43 38.82 -2.67
CA PRO A 63 8.96 40.13 -3.12
C PRO A 63 8.75 40.16 -4.64
N ALA A 64 7.73 40.89 -5.10
CA ALA A 64 7.46 41.09 -6.54
C ALA A 64 8.36 42.16 -7.19
N THR A 65 9.09 42.95 -6.40
CA THR A 65 10.03 43.99 -6.86
C THR A 65 11.20 44.10 -5.91
N GLY A 66 12.36 44.55 -6.40
CA GLY A 66 13.49 44.89 -5.53
C GLY A 66 14.62 45.61 -6.26
N THR A 67 15.58 46.09 -5.48
CA THR A 67 16.82 46.70 -6.00
C THR A 67 17.92 45.65 -6.03
N GLY A 68 18.46 45.37 -7.21
CA GLY A 68 19.53 44.41 -7.44
C GLY A 68 20.85 44.78 -6.76
N ASN A 69 21.50 43.77 -6.16
CA ASN A 69 22.87 43.85 -5.68
C ASN A 69 23.76 42.96 -6.57
N PRO A 70 24.79 43.51 -7.25
CA PRO A 70 25.66 42.72 -8.08
C PRO A 70 26.50 41.71 -7.29
N GLU A 71 26.58 41.77 -5.96
CA GLU A 71 27.37 40.83 -5.14
C GLU A 71 26.53 39.73 -4.48
N GLU A 72 25.21 39.88 -4.40
CA GLU A 72 24.34 39.01 -3.61
C GLU A 72 23.18 38.41 -4.42
N TYR A 73 22.82 37.17 -4.10
CA TYR A 73 21.62 36.53 -4.62
C TYR A 73 20.40 36.93 -3.77
N GLN A 74 19.40 37.50 -4.42
CA GLN A 74 18.13 37.84 -3.80
C GLN A 74 17.13 36.71 -4.03
N LYS A 75 16.46 36.27 -2.97
CA LYS A 75 15.46 35.20 -3.03
C LYS A 75 14.09 35.78 -3.37
N ILE A 76 13.38 35.12 -4.26
CA ILE A 76 12.00 35.40 -4.62
C ILE A 76 11.19 34.13 -4.36
N ARG A 77 10.14 34.26 -3.56
CA ARG A 77 9.18 33.19 -3.28
C ARG A 77 8.05 33.28 -4.30
N ILE A 78 7.76 32.16 -4.96
CA ILE A 78 6.60 31.99 -5.82
C ILE A 78 5.65 31.04 -5.11
N THR A 79 4.44 31.52 -4.83
CA THR A 79 3.36 30.75 -4.23
C THR A 79 2.32 30.46 -5.29
N CYS A 80 1.97 29.19 -5.46
CA CYS A 80 0.83 28.78 -6.28
C CYS A 80 -0.33 28.38 -5.37
N GLU A 81 -1.53 28.89 -5.64
CA GLU A 81 -2.76 28.43 -5.00
C GLU A 81 -3.01 26.95 -5.31
N ARG A 82 -3.83 26.29 -4.48
CA ARG A 82 -4.31 24.93 -4.75
C ARG A 82 -4.90 24.85 -6.18
N ASN A 83 -4.54 23.80 -6.90
CA ASN A 83 -5.22 23.43 -8.14
C ASN A 83 -6.42 22.52 -7.81
N VAL A 84 -7.58 22.79 -8.39
CA VAL A 84 -8.81 21.98 -8.26
C VAL A 84 -9.27 21.42 -9.61
N GLY A 85 -8.49 21.63 -10.66
CA GLY A 85 -8.77 21.19 -12.02
C GLY A 85 -7.65 20.34 -12.60
N ASP A 86 -7.66 20.23 -13.92
CA ASP A 86 -6.59 19.59 -14.69
C ASP A 86 -5.22 20.24 -14.42
N ALA A 87 -4.15 19.55 -14.78
CA ALA A 87 -2.80 20.10 -14.74
C ALA A 87 -2.76 21.42 -15.52
N ARG A 88 -2.13 22.44 -14.93
CA ARG A 88 -2.11 23.80 -15.47
C ARG A 88 -0.71 24.35 -15.57
N GLU A 89 -0.52 25.20 -16.56
CA GLU A 89 0.74 25.88 -16.84
C GLU A 89 0.55 27.39 -16.73
N GLY A 90 1.58 28.07 -16.28
CA GLY A 90 1.65 29.52 -16.24
C GLY A 90 3.07 30.01 -16.42
N SER A 91 3.25 31.33 -16.41
CA SER A 91 4.57 31.92 -16.44
C SER A 91 4.64 33.20 -15.63
N ILE A 92 5.85 33.54 -15.19
CA ILE A 92 6.18 34.85 -14.62
C ILE A 92 7.30 35.47 -15.44
N LEU A 93 7.28 36.79 -15.54
CA LEU A 93 8.19 37.56 -16.38
C LEU A 93 9.09 38.42 -15.49
N LEU A 94 10.40 38.14 -15.50
CA LEU A 94 11.38 38.94 -14.80
C LEU A 94 11.85 40.10 -15.69
N ASN A 95 11.82 41.31 -15.13
CA ASN A 95 12.15 42.56 -15.82
C ASN A 95 13.17 43.33 -14.98
N GLY A 96 14.19 43.94 -15.60
CA GLY A 96 15.21 44.72 -14.90
C GLY A 96 16.51 44.85 -15.69
N SER A 97 17.31 45.86 -15.37
CA SER A 97 18.69 46.03 -15.90
C SER A 97 18.79 45.93 -17.42
N GLY A 98 17.88 46.62 -18.14
CA GLY A 98 17.84 46.63 -19.60
C GLY A 98 17.25 45.37 -20.25
N GLN A 99 16.88 44.35 -19.46
CA GLN A 99 16.21 43.13 -19.93
C GLN A 99 14.72 43.17 -19.60
N SER A 100 13.89 42.70 -20.53
CA SER A 100 12.44 42.60 -20.40
C SER A 100 11.95 41.19 -20.69
N ASP A 101 10.88 40.79 -20.02
CA ASP A 101 10.14 39.55 -20.26
C ASP A 101 10.99 38.28 -20.20
N VAL A 102 11.92 38.22 -19.24
CA VAL A 102 12.75 37.04 -18.99
C VAL A 102 11.86 35.98 -18.29
N GLU A 103 11.31 35.06 -19.08
CA GLU A 103 10.23 34.12 -18.70
C GLU A 103 10.69 32.96 -17.81
N ILE A 104 10.05 32.76 -16.66
CA ILE A 104 10.14 31.53 -15.85
C ILE A 104 8.81 30.80 -15.96
N LYS A 105 8.84 29.55 -16.42
CA LYS A 105 7.64 28.71 -16.56
C LYS A 105 7.25 28.08 -15.24
N ILE A 106 5.95 27.92 -15.04
CA ILE A 106 5.37 27.32 -13.85
C ILE A 106 4.46 26.18 -14.29
N PHE A 107 4.74 24.99 -13.80
CA PHE A 107 3.93 23.80 -14.01
C PHE A 107 3.29 23.40 -12.68
N GLN A 108 1.98 23.14 -12.68
CA GLN A 108 1.27 22.65 -11.51
C GLN A 108 0.47 21.40 -11.86
N ARG A 109 0.62 20.33 -11.06
CA ARG A 109 -0.10 19.06 -11.24
C ARG A 109 -1.62 19.24 -11.10
N ASP A 110 -2.38 18.31 -11.67
CA ASP A 110 -3.83 18.25 -11.52
C ASP A 110 -4.23 17.99 -10.06
N GLY A 111 -5.31 18.63 -9.63
CA GLY A 111 -5.86 18.52 -8.28
C GLY A 111 -7.30 18.04 -8.26
N LEU A 112 -7.68 17.21 -9.25
CA LEU A 112 -9.01 16.63 -9.34
C LEU A 112 -9.22 15.59 -8.24
N PHE A 113 -10.40 15.61 -7.62
CA PHE A 113 -10.80 14.57 -6.67
C PHE A 113 -10.80 13.19 -7.34
N GLU A 114 -10.22 12.20 -6.66
CA GLU A 114 -10.08 10.85 -7.20
C GLU A 114 -10.56 9.79 -6.21
N TRP A 115 -11.39 8.87 -6.70
CA TRP A 115 -11.65 7.61 -6.01
C TRP A 115 -10.49 6.64 -6.26
N ILE A 116 -9.97 6.07 -5.18
CA ILE A 116 -8.96 5.00 -5.27
C ILE A 116 -9.52 3.69 -4.71
N THR A 117 -8.75 2.63 -4.87
CA THR A 117 -9.06 1.34 -4.23
C THR A 117 -8.24 1.18 -2.97
N VAL A 118 -8.76 0.41 -2.02
CA VAL A 118 -7.92 -0.13 -0.94
C VAL A 118 -6.86 -1.07 -1.55
N PRO A 119 -5.76 -1.37 -0.84
CA PRO A 119 -4.62 -2.09 -1.44
C PRO A 119 -4.94 -3.48 -2.01
N ASN A 120 -6.05 -4.11 -1.62
CA ASN A 120 -6.52 -5.38 -2.16
C ASN A 120 -7.37 -5.24 -3.45
N GLY A 121 -7.53 -4.02 -3.98
CA GLY A 121 -8.26 -3.73 -5.22
C GLY A 121 -9.76 -3.42 -5.05
N ALA A 122 -10.34 -3.61 -3.87
CA ALA A 122 -11.72 -3.22 -3.61
C ALA A 122 -11.88 -1.68 -3.51
N ARG A 123 -13.07 -1.16 -3.82
CA ARG A 123 -13.37 0.28 -3.69
C ARG A 123 -13.72 0.71 -2.27
N MET A 124 -13.93 -0.25 -1.39
CA MET A 124 -14.24 -0.03 0.01
C MET A 124 -13.75 -1.19 0.86
N ALA A 125 -13.70 -1.00 2.17
CA ALA A 125 -13.44 -2.05 3.16
C ALA A 125 -14.42 -1.93 4.32
N VAL A 126 -14.55 -3.00 5.10
CA VAL A 126 -15.17 -2.96 6.43
C VAL A 126 -14.07 -3.18 7.45
N ASP A 127 -13.97 -2.25 8.38
CA ASP A 127 -13.04 -2.31 9.51
C ASP A 127 -13.81 -2.22 10.83
N GLY A 128 -13.17 -2.54 11.94
CA GLY A 128 -13.77 -2.63 13.27
C GLY A 128 -14.46 -3.97 13.55
N LEU A 129 -15.10 -4.07 14.72
CA LEU A 129 -15.60 -5.34 15.24
C LEU A 129 -17.12 -5.48 15.05
N LEU A 130 -17.50 -6.59 14.42
CA LEU A 130 -18.86 -7.12 14.42
C LEU A 130 -18.89 -8.36 15.32
N GLN A 131 -19.47 -8.23 16.51
CA GLN A 131 -19.59 -9.33 17.46
C GLN A 131 -21.04 -9.47 17.92
N VAL A 132 -21.54 -10.70 17.90
CA VAL A 132 -22.88 -11.05 18.34
C VAL A 132 -23.11 -10.56 19.77
N ASP A 133 -24.29 -10.00 20.00
CA ASP A 133 -24.74 -9.44 21.29
C ASP A 133 -23.96 -8.21 21.80
N ASN A 134 -22.98 -7.71 21.04
CA ASN A 134 -22.24 -6.49 21.34
C ASN A 134 -22.58 -5.37 20.35
N ALA A 135 -22.56 -4.13 20.81
CA ALA A 135 -22.71 -2.97 19.93
C ALA A 135 -21.58 -2.96 18.89
N SER A 136 -21.93 -2.76 17.63
CA SER A 136 -20.98 -2.67 16.53
C SER A 136 -20.04 -1.48 16.72
N THR A 137 -18.75 -1.72 16.54
CA THR A 137 -17.74 -0.67 16.35
C THR A 137 -17.28 -0.59 14.90
N ALA A 138 -17.90 -1.37 14.02
CA ALA A 138 -17.50 -1.49 12.64
C ALA A 138 -17.93 -0.28 11.80
N TYR A 139 -17.16 0.01 10.76
CA TYR A 139 -17.41 1.07 9.81
C TYR A 139 -16.96 0.67 8.41
N ILE A 140 -17.60 1.28 7.43
CA ILE A 140 -17.23 1.19 6.02
C ILE A 140 -16.19 2.27 5.75
N MET A 141 -15.09 1.90 5.11
CA MET A 141 -14.03 2.81 4.68
C MET A 141 -14.02 2.92 3.16
N ILE A 142 -14.06 4.14 2.62
CA ILE A 142 -13.94 4.40 1.18
C ILE A 142 -12.79 5.39 0.98
N PRO A 143 -11.66 4.97 0.38
CA PRO A 143 -10.50 5.84 0.21
C PRO A 143 -10.68 6.82 -0.97
N TYR A 144 -10.13 8.01 -0.81
CA TYR A 144 -10.09 9.06 -1.84
C TYR A 144 -8.77 9.83 -1.78
N LEU A 145 -8.47 10.55 -2.87
CA LEU A 145 -7.35 11.50 -2.95
C LEU A 145 -7.85 12.89 -3.32
N LYS A 146 -7.06 13.90 -2.93
CA LYS A 146 -7.18 15.29 -3.41
C LYS A 146 -8.55 15.95 -3.16
N ALA A 147 -9.21 15.65 -2.06
CA ALA A 147 -10.43 16.36 -1.67
C ALA A 147 -10.18 17.85 -1.44
N THR A 148 -11.15 18.69 -1.80
CA THR A 148 -11.16 20.12 -1.51
C THR A 148 -11.78 20.43 -0.15
N GLY A 149 -12.52 19.48 0.43
CA GLY A 149 -13.31 19.71 1.64
C GLY A 149 -14.71 20.28 1.37
N GLU A 150 -15.13 20.28 0.10
CA GLU A 150 -16.46 20.71 -0.33
C GLU A 150 -17.28 19.56 -0.94
N GLU A 151 -16.70 18.37 -1.08
CA GLU A 151 -17.36 17.22 -1.69
C GLU A 151 -18.51 16.71 -0.83
N THR A 152 -19.65 16.47 -1.47
CA THR A 152 -20.84 15.92 -0.84
C THR A 152 -21.50 14.93 -1.79
N PHE A 153 -21.80 13.73 -1.29
CA PHE A 153 -22.38 12.64 -2.07
C PHE A 153 -23.65 12.12 -1.40
N THR A 154 -24.68 11.85 -2.18
CA THR A 154 -25.84 11.06 -1.74
C THR A 154 -25.43 9.62 -1.60
N MET A 155 -25.82 8.96 -0.52
CA MET A 155 -25.40 7.59 -0.23
C MET A 155 -26.61 6.67 -0.02
N SER A 156 -26.48 5.42 -0.45
CA SER A 156 -27.28 4.34 0.10
C SER A 156 -26.39 3.12 0.40
N ALA A 157 -26.69 2.42 1.49
CA ALA A 157 -26.00 1.20 1.87
C ALA A 157 -27.01 0.11 2.19
N THR A 158 -26.72 -1.11 1.74
CA THR A 158 -27.51 -2.30 2.04
C THR A 158 -26.65 -3.30 2.81
N LEU A 159 -27.17 -3.78 3.93
CA LEU A 159 -26.60 -4.89 4.69
C LEU A 159 -27.43 -6.14 4.43
N SER A 160 -26.79 -7.26 4.13
CA SER A 160 -27.47 -8.54 3.92
C SER A 160 -26.66 -9.72 4.47
N GLY A 161 -27.28 -10.89 4.50
CA GLY A 161 -26.69 -12.09 5.12
C GLY A 161 -27.17 -12.30 6.56
N LYS A 162 -26.93 -13.49 7.10
CA LYS A 162 -27.45 -13.89 8.42
C LYS A 162 -26.90 -13.03 9.56
N GLY A 163 -25.64 -12.62 9.47
CA GLY A 163 -25.01 -11.79 10.50
C GLY A 163 -25.44 -10.32 10.48
N ALA A 164 -26.17 -9.90 9.44
CA ALA A 164 -26.61 -8.51 9.28
C ALA A 164 -27.83 -8.16 10.13
N GLU A 165 -28.53 -9.16 10.68
CA GLU A 165 -29.70 -8.93 11.52
C GLU A 165 -29.33 -8.12 12.77
N GLY A 166 -30.05 -7.03 13.00
CA GLY A 166 -29.77 -6.09 14.10
C GLY A 166 -28.75 -5.00 13.76
N LEU A 167 -28.15 -5.02 12.56
CA LEU A 167 -27.26 -3.98 12.04
C LEU A 167 -27.99 -3.02 11.10
N SER A 168 -27.51 -1.78 11.02
CA SER A 168 -28.03 -0.74 10.12
C SER A 168 -26.95 0.27 9.74
N VAL A 169 -27.14 0.92 8.59
CA VAL A 169 -26.39 2.11 8.20
C VAL A 169 -27.38 3.26 8.09
N ASN A 170 -27.34 4.17 9.05
CA ASN A 170 -28.33 5.25 9.19
C ASN A 170 -27.80 6.57 8.60
N GLN A 171 -27.26 6.51 7.40
CA GLN A 171 -26.69 7.65 6.71
C GLN A 171 -27.10 7.65 5.23
N SER A 172 -27.60 8.78 4.75
CA SER A 172 -28.06 8.96 3.37
C SER A 172 -27.22 9.96 2.58
N GLN A 173 -26.22 10.57 3.23
CA GLN A 173 -25.33 11.55 2.64
C GLN A 173 -23.99 11.52 3.37
N VAL A 174 -22.90 11.68 2.63
CA VAL A 174 -21.54 11.82 3.15
C VAL A 174 -20.97 13.14 2.66
N ALA A 175 -20.22 13.83 3.51
CA ALA A 175 -19.49 15.03 3.16
C ALA A 175 -18.03 14.86 3.55
N ILE A 176 -17.12 15.30 2.67
CA ILE A 176 -15.70 15.42 2.98
C ILE A 176 -15.46 16.89 3.28
N VAL A 177 -14.99 17.18 4.49
CA VAL A 177 -14.81 18.55 4.98
C VAL A 177 -13.34 18.91 5.21
N GLU A 178 -12.45 17.93 5.07
CA GLU A 178 -11.00 18.11 5.20
C GLU A 178 -10.37 18.05 3.81
N GLU A 179 -9.45 18.96 3.54
CA GLU A 179 -8.67 18.98 2.30
C GLU A 179 -7.63 17.86 2.29
N GLY A 180 -7.43 17.24 1.12
CA GLY A 180 -6.35 16.29 0.86
C GLY A 180 -6.83 14.85 0.70
N ASP A 181 -5.96 13.92 1.05
CA ASP A 181 -6.19 12.49 0.89
C ASP A 181 -6.81 11.90 2.17
N GLY A 182 -7.69 10.90 2.03
CA GLY A 182 -8.33 10.35 3.21
C GLY A 182 -9.32 9.22 2.95
N PHE A 183 -10.20 9.04 3.93
CA PHE A 183 -11.24 8.02 3.91
C PHE A 183 -12.58 8.63 4.31
N ILE A 184 -13.64 8.26 3.59
CA ILE A 184 -14.99 8.38 4.11
C ILE A 184 -15.19 7.22 5.10
N VAL A 185 -15.63 7.55 6.32
CA VAL A 185 -15.91 6.59 7.39
C VAL A 185 -17.40 6.59 7.68
N ILE A 186 -18.09 5.49 7.35
CA ILE A 186 -19.54 5.34 7.55
C ILE A 186 -19.78 4.30 8.64
N PRO A 187 -20.37 4.65 9.80
CA PRO A 187 -20.58 3.71 10.89
C PRO A 187 -21.64 2.66 10.54
N ILE A 188 -21.34 1.40 10.82
CA ILE A 188 -22.32 0.33 10.89
C ILE A 188 -22.82 0.28 12.33
N SER A 189 -24.07 0.69 12.56
CA SER A 189 -24.67 0.79 13.88
C SER A 189 -25.53 -0.43 14.22
N GLY A 190 -25.81 -0.62 15.50
CA GLY A 190 -26.68 -1.68 16.01
C GLY A 190 -25.90 -2.81 16.67
N THR A 191 -26.58 -3.93 16.91
CA THR A 191 -26.05 -5.10 17.62
C THR A 191 -26.45 -6.34 16.82
N PRO A 192 -25.48 -7.09 16.26
CA PRO A 192 -25.82 -8.28 15.49
C PRO A 192 -26.35 -9.36 16.43
N THR A 193 -27.44 -10.01 16.05
CA THR A 193 -28.12 -11.02 16.90
C THR A 193 -27.78 -12.46 16.52
N HIS A 194 -27.10 -12.66 15.41
CA HIS A 194 -26.72 -13.97 14.90
C HIS A 194 -25.30 -13.98 14.36
N GLN A 195 -24.63 -15.12 14.56
CA GLN A 195 -23.37 -15.41 13.88
C GLN A 195 -23.64 -15.63 12.38
N GLY A 196 -22.79 -15.04 11.54
CA GLY A 196 -22.81 -15.28 10.09
C GLY A 196 -22.32 -14.10 9.26
N VAL A 197 -22.35 -14.32 7.94
CA VAL A 197 -21.89 -13.34 6.95
C VAL A 197 -22.70 -12.06 6.99
N VAL A 198 -21.99 -10.94 6.84
CA VAL A 198 -22.50 -9.59 6.62
C VAL A 198 -21.95 -9.09 5.29
N ASN A 199 -22.80 -9.03 4.28
CA ASN A 199 -22.47 -8.39 3.00
C ASN A 199 -22.88 -6.92 3.05
N VAL A 200 -21.94 -6.06 2.66
CA VAL A 200 -22.10 -4.61 2.65
C VAL A 200 -21.97 -4.13 1.21
N GLN A 201 -23.04 -3.52 0.70
CA GLN A 201 -23.05 -2.85 -0.60
C GLN A 201 -23.30 -1.37 -0.39
N VAL A 202 -22.53 -0.51 -1.08
CA VAL A 202 -22.65 0.95 -0.97
C VAL A 202 -22.75 1.56 -2.36
N THR A 203 -23.61 2.57 -2.48
CA THR A 203 -23.67 3.45 -3.63
C THR A 203 -23.41 4.89 -3.20
N LEU A 204 -22.66 5.65 -4.01
CA LEU A 204 -22.48 7.09 -3.89
C LEU A 204 -22.95 7.76 -5.19
N ASP A 205 -23.90 8.69 -5.11
CA ASP A 205 -24.56 9.35 -6.25
C ASP A 205 -24.99 8.37 -7.36
N ASN A 206 -25.55 7.22 -6.95
CA ASN A 206 -25.96 6.09 -7.79
C ASN A 206 -24.82 5.29 -8.44
N GLN A 207 -23.56 5.58 -8.13
CA GLN A 207 -22.43 4.73 -8.51
C GLN A 207 -22.28 3.59 -7.50
N ASP A 208 -22.38 2.35 -7.97
CA ASP A 208 -22.13 1.15 -7.15
C ASP A 208 -20.62 0.99 -6.89
N LEU A 209 -20.27 0.88 -5.61
CA LEU A 209 -18.89 0.63 -5.17
C LEU A 209 -18.58 -0.88 -5.06
N GLY A 210 -19.56 -1.74 -5.31
CA GLY A 210 -19.46 -3.19 -5.22
C GLY A 210 -19.94 -3.70 -3.87
N THR A 211 -19.60 -4.95 -3.57
CA THR A 211 -19.94 -5.62 -2.31
C THR A 211 -18.67 -6.10 -1.63
N VAL A 212 -18.56 -5.85 -0.33
CA VAL A 212 -17.54 -6.46 0.54
C VAL A 212 -18.22 -7.23 1.66
N SER A 213 -17.55 -8.25 2.17
CA SER A 213 -18.11 -9.13 3.19
C SER A 213 -17.28 -9.08 4.47
N SER A 214 -17.97 -9.13 5.61
CA SER A 214 -17.41 -9.34 6.94
C SER A 214 -18.24 -10.38 7.69
N LEU A 215 -17.89 -10.67 8.93
CA LEU A 215 -18.55 -11.69 9.75
C LEU A 215 -18.97 -11.10 11.09
N SER A 216 -20.24 -11.24 11.45
CA SER A 216 -20.68 -11.08 12.84
C SER A 216 -20.23 -12.31 13.60
N ARG A 217 -19.22 -12.14 14.45
CA ARG A 217 -18.50 -13.23 15.14
C ARG A 217 -19.16 -13.57 16.47
N SER A 218 -19.11 -14.82 16.88
CA SER A 218 -19.37 -15.21 18.28
C SER A 218 -18.29 -14.68 19.24
N GLY A 219 -17.08 -14.43 18.73
CA GLY A 219 -16.00 -13.73 19.43
C GLY A 219 -14.78 -14.59 19.76
N SER A 220 -14.69 -15.83 19.23
CA SER A 220 -13.56 -16.72 19.51
C SER A 220 -12.50 -16.59 18.42
N THR A 221 -11.30 -16.13 18.77
CA THR A 221 -10.10 -16.32 17.95
C THR A 221 -9.54 -17.70 18.24
N ILE A 222 -9.47 -18.55 17.22
CA ILE A 222 -9.08 -19.97 17.37
C ILE A 222 -7.70 -20.28 16.80
N LEU A 223 -7.13 -19.37 16.01
CA LEU A 223 -5.78 -19.53 15.51
C LEU A 223 -5.17 -18.16 15.22
N THR A 224 -3.92 -17.99 15.65
CA THR A 224 -3.06 -16.86 15.29
C THR A 224 -1.70 -17.38 14.87
N LYS A 225 -1.12 -16.84 13.80
CA LYS A 225 0.26 -17.11 13.42
C LYS A 225 0.90 -15.87 12.78
N SER A 226 1.76 -15.21 13.57
CA SER A 226 2.87 -14.40 13.05
C SER A 226 4.07 -15.33 12.90
N PHE A 227 4.80 -15.26 11.79
CA PHE A 227 5.96 -16.13 11.56
C PHE A 227 7.25 -15.51 12.15
N ASP A 228 7.15 -14.84 13.29
CA ASP A 228 8.25 -14.12 13.93
C ASP A 228 9.44 -15.01 14.28
N GLU A 229 9.20 -16.30 14.50
CA GLU A 229 10.25 -17.28 14.79
C GLU A 229 11.09 -17.64 13.56
N PHE A 230 10.61 -17.33 12.37
CA PHE A 230 11.33 -17.62 11.14
C PHE A 230 12.47 -16.62 10.99
N LYS A 231 13.72 -17.08 11.11
CA LYS A 231 14.90 -16.19 11.04
C LYS A 231 15.72 -16.33 9.77
N TRP A 232 15.51 -17.38 9.00
CA TRP A 232 16.39 -17.72 7.88
C TRP A 232 15.76 -17.43 6.52
N GLY A 233 16.62 -17.18 5.53
CA GLY A 233 16.30 -16.86 4.15
C GLY A 233 16.56 -15.39 3.83
N GLY A 234 16.70 -15.07 2.55
CA GLY A 234 16.72 -13.70 2.07
C GLY A 234 15.34 -13.06 2.23
N ASP A 235 15.31 -11.80 2.66
CA ASP A 235 14.09 -11.02 2.84
C ASP A 235 13.66 -10.41 1.49
N CYS A 236 12.76 -11.13 0.82
CA CYS A 236 12.15 -10.72 -0.42
C CYS A 236 11.36 -9.41 -0.30
N ILE A 237 10.58 -9.23 0.77
CA ILE A 237 9.63 -8.11 0.85
C ILE A 237 10.34 -6.84 1.32
N GLY A 238 11.25 -6.96 2.29
CA GLY A 238 12.18 -5.89 2.69
C GLY A 238 13.34 -5.69 1.72
N ASN A 239 13.42 -6.49 0.64
CA ASN A 239 14.43 -6.43 -0.42
C ASN A 239 15.89 -6.33 0.12
N ARG A 240 16.24 -7.21 1.06
CA ARG A 240 17.55 -7.23 1.74
C ARG A 240 18.10 -8.64 1.88
N GLU A 241 19.43 -8.74 1.96
CA GLU A 241 20.12 -10.00 2.23
C GLU A 241 19.66 -10.61 3.55
N GLY A 242 19.81 -11.92 3.66
CA GLY A 242 19.40 -12.68 4.83
C GLY A 242 20.51 -13.56 5.36
N ILE A 243 20.12 -14.51 6.20
CA ILE A 243 21.01 -15.52 6.76
C ILE A 243 20.44 -16.92 6.55
N THR A 244 21.31 -17.92 6.45
CA THR A 244 20.93 -19.34 6.36
C THR A 244 21.93 -20.21 7.12
N SER A 245 21.49 -21.38 7.56
CA SER A 245 22.37 -22.37 8.20
C SER A 245 23.51 -22.78 7.25
N VAL A 246 24.72 -22.89 7.78
CA VAL A 246 25.85 -23.52 7.07
C VAL A 246 25.62 -25.04 6.90
N ASN A 247 24.77 -25.63 7.74
CA ASN A 247 24.41 -27.04 7.79
C ASN A 247 22.94 -27.26 7.36
N ALA A 248 22.54 -26.68 6.23
CA ALA A 248 21.22 -26.92 5.65
C ALA A 248 21.05 -28.41 5.32
N THR A 249 20.47 -29.17 6.25
CA THR A 249 20.15 -30.60 6.14
C THR A 249 18.75 -30.84 6.70
N ALA A 250 18.25 -32.08 6.68
CA ALA A 250 16.96 -32.39 7.30
C ALA A 250 16.97 -32.20 8.84
N ASP A 251 18.15 -32.28 9.46
CA ASP A 251 18.35 -32.25 10.92
C ASP A 251 18.78 -30.86 11.43
N LEU A 252 18.55 -29.81 10.64
CA LEU A 252 18.88 -28.43 10.99
C LEU A 252 18.19 -27.98 12.30
N ALA A 253 18.80 -27.04 13.00
CA ALA A 253 18.29 -26.46 14.24
C ALA A 253 18.49 -24.95 14.25
N MET A 254 17.63 -24.17 14.91
CA MET A 254 17.74 -22.70 14.93
C MET A 254 19.05 -22.21 15.57
N SER A 255 19.75 -23.08 16.31
CA SER A 255 21.08 -22.84 16.90
C SER A 255 22.26 -23.07 15.94
N ASP A 256 22.02 -23.54 14.71
CA ASP A 256 23.08 -23.79 13.74
C ASP A 256 23.90 -22.52 13.44
N GLU A 257 25.18 -22.70 13.13
CA GLU A 257 26.01 -21.63 12.59
C GLU A 257 25.41 -21.12 11.28
N THR A 258 25.45 -19.80 11.07
CA THR A 258 24.81 -19.14 9.93
C THR A 258 25.81 -18.44 9.02
N LYS A 259 25.47 -18.34 7.74
CA LYS A 259 26.13 -17.50 6.74
C LYS A 259 25.14 -16.55 6.07
N VAL A 260 25.64 -15.49 5.45
CA VAL A 260 24.83 -14.57 4.63
C VAL A 260 24.29 -15.30 3.39
N CYS A 261 23.06 -15.00 2.99
CA CYS A 261 22.46 -15.42 1.73
C CYS A 261 21.84 -14.24 0.98
N ALA A 262 21.70 -14.39 -0.34
CA ALA A 262 21.20 -13.33 -1.20
C ALA A 262 19.69 -13.11 -1.01
N ILE A 263 19.18 -11.98 -1.51
CA ILE A 263 17.75 -11.72 -1.59
C ILE A 263 17.07 -12.85 -2.38
N GLY A 264 15.96 -13.37 -1.86
CA GLY A 264 15.23 -14.46 -2.51
C GLY A 264 15.81 -15.86 -2.29
N ASP A 265 16.98 -16.01 -1.68
CA ASP A 265 17.52 -17.32 -1.30
C ASP A 265 16.67 -17.93 -0.18
N ASN A 266 16.26 -19.19 -0.34
CA ASN A 266 15.50 -19.88 0.71
C ASN A 266 16.37 -20.06 1.97
N GLY A 267 15.75 -20.06 3.15
CA GLY A 267 16.44 -20.21 4.45
C GLY A 267 17.20 -21.51 4.66
N ALA A 268 17.13 -22.47 3.73
CA ALA A 268 17.83 -23.75 3.75
C ALA A 268 18.28 -24.20 2.33
N ASN A 269 18.90 -23.32 1.54
CA ASN A 269 19.40 -23.68 0.20
C ASN A 269 20.46 -24.81 0.28
N GLY A 270 20.10 -26.01 -0.17
CA GLY A 270 21.04 -27.15 -0.35
C GLY A 270 20.57 -28.52 0.18
N SER A 271 19.46 -28.60 0.91
CA SER A 271 19.18 -29.76 1.78
C SER A 271 18.11 -30.76 1.31
N GLY A 272 17.39 -30.48 0.22
CA GLY A 272 16.17 -31.24 -0.09
C GLY A 272 15.00 -30.97 0.88
N VAL A 273 15.13 -30.00 1.78
CA VAL A 273 14.01 -29.41 2.54
C VAL A 273 13.25 -28.49 1.59
N THR A 274 12.44 -29.10 0.72
CA THR A 274 11.59 -28.41 -0.28
C THR A 274 10.32 -27.80 0.32
N SER A 275 10.13 -27.94 1.63
CA SER A 275 9.02 -27.41 2.40
C SER A 275 9.48 -27.20 3.84
N THR A 276 9.11 -26.08 4.46
CA THR A 276 9.36 -25.77 5.88
C THR A 276 8.47 -26.62 6.79
N ILE A 277 7.66 -27.51 6.21
CA ILE A 277 6.71 -28.35 6.91
C ILE A 277 6.78 -29.76 6.29
N ARG A 278 7.75 -30.58 6.73
CA ARG A 278 7.82 -32.04 6.45
C ARG A 278 8.29 -32.77 7.71
N GLY A 279 7.45 -33.63 8.28
CA GLY A 279 7.55 -34.23 9.64
C GLY A 279 8.81 -35.02 10.04
N ASN A 280 9.95 -34.87 9.37
CA ASN A 280 11.19 -35.58 9.67
C ASN A 280 12.08 -34.87 10.72
N ASN A 281 11.71 -33.66 11.18
CA ASN A 281 12.44 -32.92 12.22
C ASN A 281 11.46 -32.18 13.16
N ALA A 282 10.84 -32.93 14.06
CA ALA A 282 9.82 -32.40 14.97
C ALA A 282 10.37 -31.31 15.92
N SER A 283 11.63 -31.43 16.37
CA SER A 283 12.28 -30.44 17.23
C SER A 283 12.40 -29.09 16.55
N PHE A 284 12.81 -29.05 15.28
CA PHE A 284 12.88 -27.80 14.55
C PHE A 284 11.50 -27.14 14.39
N TYR A 285 10.46 -27.93 14.08
CA TYR A 285 9.09 -27.38 13.97
C TYR A 285 8.56 -26.83 15.29
N ASP A 286 8.94 -27.42 16.41
CA ASP A 286 8.63 -26.89 17.72
C ASP A 286 9.34 -25.53 17.95
N GLU A 287 10.63 -25.44 17.64
CA GLU A 287 11.42 -24.20 17.75
C GLU A 287 10.84 -23.03 16.95
N ILE A 288 10.30 -23.31 15.76
CA ILE A 288 9.71 -22.29 14.86
C ILE A 288 8.19 -22.15 15.00
N LYS A 289 7.61 -22.82 16.01
CA LYS A 289 6.18 -22.85 16.32
C LYS A 289 5.31 -23.21 15.13
N MET A 290 5.67 -24.30 14.45
CA MET A 290 4.96 -24.91 13.32
C MET A 290 4.47 -26.32 13.63
N THR A 291 4.47 -26.75 14.89
CA THR A 291 3.91 -28.04 15.31
C THR A 291 2.47 -28.20 14.83
N GLY A 292 2.19 -29.31 14.14
CA GLY A 292 0.86 -29.65 13.62
C GLY A 292 0.44 -28.94 12.33
N TRP A 293 1.18 -27.93 11.87
CA TRP A 293 0.96 -27.35 10.55
C TRP A 293 1.37 -28.34 9.46
N MET A 294 0.73 -28.25 8.29
CA MET A 294 0.98 -29.10 7.12
C MET A 294 1.13 -28.24 5.86
N GLY A 295 1.58 -28.83 4.76
CA GLY A 295 1.65 -28.15 3.46
C GLY A 295 2.83 -28.57 2.60
N LEU A 296 2.77 -28.18 1.32
CA LEU A 296 3.80 -28.44 0.34
C LEU A 296 4.33 -27.15 -0.27
N ARG A 297 5.60 -27.15 -0.67
CA ARG A 297 6.27 -26.04 -1.36
C ARG A 297 6.11 -24.71 -0.61
N ASN A 298 6.29 -24.74 0.69
CA ASN A 298 6.31 -23.55 1.54
C ASN A 298 7.71 -23.33 2.11
N TYR A 299 8.17 -22.09 2.19
CA TYR A 299 9.57 -21.80 2.52
C TYR A 299 9.65 -20.71 3.58
N MET A 300 10.47 -20.95 4.60
CA MET A 300 10.82 -20.00 5.63
C MET A 300 11.42 -18.74 5.01
N ARG A 301 10.95 -17.59 5.46
CA ARG A 301 11.53 -16.27 5.23
C ARG A 301 11.61 -15.52 6.56
N PRO A 302 12.52 -14.54 6.73
CA PRO A 302 12.61 -13.79 7.98
C PRO A 302 11.29 -13.09 8.32
N GLY A 303 10.57 -13.61 9.33
CA GLY A 303 9.28 -13.07 9.80
C GLY A 303 8.04 -13.45 9.00
N TYR A 304 8.13 -14.25 7.93
CA TYR A 304 6.97 -14.62 7.10
C TYR A 304 7.20 -15.94 6.34
N ILE A 305 6.17 -16.47 5.68
CA ILE A 305 6.29 -17.69 4.89
C ILE A 305 6.03 -17.43 3.41
N GLN A 306 6.86 -18.03 2.55
CA GLN A 306 6.61 -18.11 1.12
C GLN A 306 5.76 -19.35 0.81
N ILE A 307 4.78 -19.21 -0.06
CA ILE A 307 3.99 -20.30 -0.62
C ILE A 307 4.26 -20.38 -2.13
N GLY A 308 4.62 -21.57 -2.61
CA GLY A 308 4.92 -21.82 -4.01
C GLY A 308 6.40 -21.82 -4.35
N ALA A 309 6.68 -22.12 -5.62
CA ALA A 309 8.02 -22.34 -6.15
C ALA A 309 8.28 -21.46 -7.38
N ALA A 310 9.56 -21.15 -7.61
CA ALA A 310 10.01 -20.38 -8.77
C ALA A 310 9.89 -21.13 -10.11
N SER A 311 9.63 -22.44 -10.07
CA SER A 311 9.46 -23.29 -11.25
C SER A 311 8.17 -24.09 -11.12
N ALA A 312 7.61 -24.51 -12.26
CA ALA A 312 6.50 -25.44 -12.28
C ALA A 312 6.85 -26.74 -11.54
N THR A 313 5.84 -27.37 -10.94
CA THR A 313 5.97 -28.66 -10.25
C THR A 313 5.10 -29.70 -10.93
N ALA A 314 5.49 -30.97 -10.84
CA ALA A 314 4.76 -32.05 -11.49
C ALA A 314 3.31 -32.20 -10.99
N SER A 315 3.04 -31.91 -9.72
CA SER A 315 1.70 -32.12 -9.15
C SER A 315 1.38 -31.34 -7.87
N GLU A 316 2.37 -30.73 -7.21
CA GLU A 316 2.20 -30.19 -5.86
C GLU A 316 1.89 -28.69 -5.91
N TYR A 317 0.80 -28.28 -5.26
CA TYR A 317 0.51 -26.87 -5.05
C TYR A 317 1.32 -26.33 -3.88
N GLY A 318 1.82 -25.11 -4.03
CA GLY A 318 2.19 -24.29 -2.88
C GLY A 318 0.99 -24.19 -1.95
N SER A 319 1.15 -24.69 -0.72
CA SER A 319 0.09 -24.74 0.27
C SER A 319 0.61 -24.57 1.69
N LEU A 320 -0.23 -23.93 2.51
CA LEU A 320 -0.16 -23.93 3.96
C LEU A 320 -1.49 -24.45 4.49
N ILE A 321 -1.44 -25.42 5.40
CA ILE A 321 -2.61 -26.01 6.04
C ILE A 321 -2.42 -25.86 7.54
N THR A 322 -3.40 -25.28 8.22
CA THR A 322 -3.37 -25.13 9.68
C THR A 322 -3.43 -26.49 10.38
N PRO A 323 -3.11 -26.57 11.67
CA PRO A 323 -3.63 -27.63 12.52
C PRO A 323 -5.16 -27.73 12.41
N GLY A 324 -5.72 -28.84 12.91
CA GLY A 324 -7.18 -28.97 13.04
C GLY A 324 -7.75 -27.81 13.86
N LEU A 325 -8.85 -27.23 13.40
CA LEU A 325 -9.46 -26.06 14.03
C LEU A 325 -10.13 -26.45 15.35
N GLU A 326 -9.88 -25.66 16.39
CA GLU A 326 -10.47 -25.85 17.73
C GLU A 326 -11.94 -25.39 17.77
N ILE A 327 -12.79 -26.16 17.12
CA ILE A 327 -14.25 -25.97 17.11
C ILE A 327 -14.89 -27.06 17.99
N PRO A 328 -15.92 -26.76 18.81
CA PRO A 328 -16.59 -27.77 19.61
C PRO A 328 -17.24 -28.87 18.75
N ASP A 329 -17.38 -30.08 19.32
CA ASP A 329 -18.01 -31.20 18.61
C ASP A 329 -19.49 -30.92 18.28
N GLY A 330 -19.90 -31.31 17.08
CA GLY A 330 -21.24 -31.05 16.56
C GLY A 330 -21.56 -29.57 16.23
N VAL A 331 -20.57 -28.67 16.33
CA VAL A 331 -20.73 -27.25 16.01
C VAL A 331 -20.20 -26.95 14.60
N THR A 332 -20.95 -26.12 13.87
CA THR A 332 -20.59 -25.60 12.56
C THR A 332 -20.55 -24.08 12.61
N VAL A 333 -19.48 -23.47 12.11
CA VAL A 333 -19.25 -22.02 12.17
C VAL A 333 -18.69 -21.46 10.86
N ASP A 334 -19.08 -20.25 10.52
CA ASP A 334 -18.39 -19.48 9.48
C ASP A 334 -17.13 -18.82 10.06
N LEU A 335 -16.00 -18.91 9.37
CA LEU A 335 -14.73 -18.34 9.79
C LEU A 335 -14.50 -16.99 9.13
N LEU A 336 -13.98 -16.03 9.89
CA LEU A 336 -13.30 -14.86 9.37
C LEU A 336 -11.79 -15.05 9.50
N VAL A 337 -11.14 -15.12 8.35
CA VAL A 337 -9.69 -15.27 8.20
C VAL A 337 -9.12 -13.93 7.76
N THR A 338 -8.23 -13.35 8.56
CA THR A 338 -7.43 -12.18 8.17
C THR A 338 -5.97 -12.56 8.07
N PHE A 339 -5.24 -11.97 7.13
CA PHE A 339 -3.80 -12.17 6.97
C PHE A 339 -3.19 -11.04 6.16
N ARG A 340 -1.87 -10.86 6.26
CA ARG A 340 -1.09 -10.04 5.34
C ARG A 340 -0.58 -10.91 4.19
N GLY A 341 -0.74 -10.43 2.97
CA GLY A 341 -0.23 -11.05 1.76
C GLY A 341 0.73 -10.13 1.01
N ALA A 342 1.73 -10.69 0.34
CA ALA A 342 2.65 -9.94 -0.51
C ALA A 342 3.11 -10.76 -1.72
N THR A 343 3.63 -10.06 -2.74
CA THR A 343 4.36 -10.64 -3.87
C THR A 343 5.77 -10.04 -3.92
N TYR A 344 6.73 -10.74 -4.51
CA TYR A 344 8.11 -10.24 -4.63
C TYR A 344 8.48 -9.90 -6.08
N ASN A 345 8.17 -10.83 -6.97
CA ASN A 345 8.41 -10.77 -8.40
C ASN A 345 7.50 -11.77 -9.11
N ASP A 346 7.49 -11.68 -10.44
CA ASP A 346 6.84 -12.66 -11.29
C ASP A 346 7.60 -14.00 -11.34
N PRO A 347 6.89 -15.11 -11.63
CA PRO A 347 5.43 -15.20 -11.72
C PRO A 347 4.77 -15.13 -10.34
N ALA A 348 3.75 -14.29 -10.22
CA ALA A 348 2.87 -14.17 -9.06
C ALA A 348 1.43 -14.59 -9.43
N PRO A 349 0.65 -15.14 -8.49
CA PRO A 349 -0.74 -15.46 -8.76
C PRO A 349 -1.58 -14.18 -8.91
N ASP A 350 -2.55 -14.20 -9.81
CA ASP A 350 -3.59 -13.17 -9.90
C ASP A 350 -4.69 -13.35 -8.84
N ARG A 351 -4.80 -14.55 -8.27
CA ARG A 351 -5.64 -14.89 -7.13
C ARG A 351 -5.09 -16.06 -6.32
N ILE A 352 -5.44 -16.11 -5.04
CA ILE A 352 -5.18 -17.28 -4.17
C ILE A 352 -6.48 -17.91 -3.71
N MET A 353 -6.41 -19.17 -3.26
CA MET A 353 -7.54 -19.93 -2.76
C MET A 353 -7.39 -20.16 -1.26
N LEU A 354 -8.45 -19.86 -0.51
CA LEU A 354 -8.65 -20.31 0.85
C LEU A 354 -9.81 -21.30 0.87
N GLY A 355 -9.82 -22.22 1.83
CA GLY A 355 -10.93 -23.15 2.01
C GLY A 355 -10.71 -24.10 3.17
N LEU A 356 -11.69 -24.98 3.39
CA LEU A 356 -11.61 -26.02 4.39
C LEU A 356 -11.03 -27.30 3.78
N TYR A 357 -10.13 -27.92 4.51
CA TYR A 357 -9.46 -29.15 4.13
C TYR A 357 -9.53 -30.17 5.27
N PRO A 358 -9.49 -31.48 5.00
CA PRO A 358 -9.42 -32.47 6.06
C PRO A 358 -8.17 -32.26 6.92
N LYS A 359 -8.31 -32.24 8.25
CA LYS A 359 -7.17 -32.12 9.17
C LYS A 359 -6.21 -33.29 9.01
N GLY A 360 -4.91 -33.03 9.20
CA GLY A 360 -3.87 -34.05 9.19
C GLY A 360 -3.39 -34.52 7.79
N VAL A 361 -3.89 -33.93 6.71
CA VAL A 361 -3.38 -34.22 5.35
C VAL A 361 -2.12 -33.41 5.08
N SER A 362 -1.07 -34.06 4.58
CA SER A 362 0.27 -33.47 4.45
C SER A 362 0.38 -32.31 3.45
N GLY A 363 -0.54 -32.21 2.48
CA GLY A 363 -0.53 -31.14 1.50
C GLY A 363 -1.48 -31.33 0.31
N ILE A 364 -1.50 -30.31 -0.55
CA ILE A 364 -2.40 -30.21 -1.69
C ILE A 364 -1.65 -30.49 -3.00
N ASN A 365 -2.22 -31.34 -3.82
CA ASN A 365 -1.74 -31.71 -5.15
C ASN A 365 -2.91 -31.86 -6.13
N ILE A 366 -2.61 -32.02 -7.42
CA ILE A 366 -3.63 -32.15 -8.49
C ILE A 366 -4.69 -33.23 -8.18
N SER A 367 -4.28 -34.36 -7.59
CA SER A 367 -5.19 -35.47 -7.32
C SER A 367 -6.13 -35.24 -6.14
N ASN A 368 -5.84 -34.28 -5.25
CA ASN A 368 -6.60 -34.08 -4.01
C ASN A 368 -7.08 -32.63 -3.78
N VAL A 369 -6.80 -31.70 -4.70
CA VAL A 369 -7.24 -30.29 -4.61
C VAL A 369 -8.76 -30.16 -4.54
N HIS A 370 -9.48 -31.11 -5.14
CA HIS A 370 -10.94 -31.15 -5.08
C HIS A 370 -11.50 -31.36 -3.66
N ASN A 371 -10.68 -31.85 -2.72
CA ASN A 371 -11.05 -32.01 -1.31
C ASN A 371 -11.01 -30.68 -0.53
N VAL A 372 -10.46 -29.60 -1.10
CA VAL A 372 -10.65 -28.25 -0.56
C VAL A 372 -12.10 -27.87 -0.80
N THR A 373 -12.86 -27.67 0.27
CA THR A 373 -14.28 -27.32 0.24
C THR A 373 -14.47 -25.87 0.71
N GLN A 374 -15.66 -25.30 0.49
CA GLN A 374 -15.99 -23.93 0.93
C GLN A 374 -14.96 -22.90 0.42
N ARG A 375 -14.57 -23.05 -0.85
CA ARG A 375 -13.49 -22.27 -1.47
C ARG A 375 -13.86 -20.80 -1.54
N ALA A 376 -12.96 -19.96 -1.07
CA ALA A 376 -12.97 -18.52 -1.28
C ALA A 376 -11.75 -18.16 -2.14
N TYR A 377 -11.97 -17.36 -3.17
CA TYR A 377 -10.91 -16.86 -4.05
C TYR A 377 -10.65 -15.40 -3.76
N VAL A 378 -9.39 -15.07 -3.50
CA VAL A 378 -8.96 -13.73 -3.15
C VAL A 378 -8.17 -13.17 -4.32
N PRO A 379 -8.62 -12.09 -4.97
CA PRO A 379 -7.80 -11.36 -5.93
C PRO A 379 -6.45 -10.98 -5.29
N PHE A 380 -5.37 -11.30 -5.97
CA PHE A 380 -4.01 -11.17 -5.46
C PHE A 380 -3.11 -10.36 -6.41
N VAL A 381 -3.74 -9.56 -7.27
CA VAL A 381 -3.07 -8.56 -8.12
C VAL A 381 -2.63 -7.38 -7.26
N ILE A 382 -1.69 -7.64 -6.37
CA ILE A 382 -1.08 -6.68 -5.45
C ILE A 382 0.34 -6.37 -5.93
N GLY A 383 0.70 -5.09 -5.91
CA GLY A 383 2.05 -4.67 -6.32
C GLY A 383 3.15 -5.41 -5.55
N HIS A 384 4.31 -5.58 -6.18
CA HIS A 384 5.44 -6.26 -5.57
C HIS A 384 6.00 -5.51 -4.36
N GLN A 385 6.57 -6.26 -3.42
CA GLN A 385 7.29 -5.80 -2.22
C GLN A 385 6.42 -4.91 -1.32
N LYS A 386 5.11 -5.15 -1.31
CA LYS A 386 4.15 -4.47 -0.46
C LYS A 386 3.29 -5.49 0.27
N TRP A 387 3.14 -5.29 1.57
CA TRP A 387 2.17 -6.03 2.37
C TRP A 387 0.78 -5.44 2.17
N VAL A 388 -0.19 -6.30 1.92
CA VAL A 388 -1.61 -5.97 1.79
C VAL A 388 -2.40 -6.83 2.77
N GLU A 389 -3.31 -6.22 3.50
CA GLU A 389 -4.22 -6.94 4.38
C GLU A 389 -5.41 -7.51 3.61
N PHE A 390 -5.74 -8.76 3.94
CA PHE A 390 -6.86 -9.48 3.38
C PHE A 390 -7.79 -9.95 4.48
N SER A 391 -9.07 -9.99 4.16
CA SER A 391 -10.15 -10.47 5.02
C SER A 391 -11.05 -11.37 4.19
N VAL A 392 -11.21 -12.62 4.62
CA VAL A 392 -11.84 -13.68 3.83
C VAL A 392 -12.76 -14.49 4.73
N ILE A 393 -13.96 -14.77 4.21
CA ILE A 393 -14.89 -15.64 4.90
C ILE A 393 -14.79 -17.05 4.32
N VAL A 394 -14.62 -18.04 5.19
CA VAL A 394 -14.67 -19.46 4.85
C VAL A 394 -15.80 -20.09 5.64
N GLN A 395 -16.84 -20.56 4.95
CA GLN A 395 -18.09 -20.96 5.59
C GLN A 395 -18.06 -22.39 6.11
N ASN A 396 -18.96 -22.71 7.04
CA ASN A 396 -19.29 -24.09 7.44
C ASN A 396 -18.12 -24.95 7.99
N ALA A 397 -17.20 -24.34 8.73
CA ALA A 397 -16.11 -25.06 9.40
C ALA A 397 -16.60 -25.88 10.59
N THR A 398 -15.95 -27.03 10.81
CA THR A 398 -16.20 -27.95 11.93
C THR A 398 -14.89 -28.38 12.57
N ASN A 399 -14.96 -29.14 13.66
CA ASN A 399 -13.80 -29.75 14.35
C ASN A 399 -13.00 -30.77 13.50
N GLU A 400 -13.53 -31.18 12.35
CA GLU A 400 -12.83 -32.02 11.37
C GLU A 400 -12.06 -31.21 10.31
N SER A 401 -12.24 -29.89 10.32
CA SER A 401 -11.66 -28.98 9.35
C SER A 401 -10.27 -28.49 9.77
N ALA A 402 -9.41 -28.28 8.77
CA ALA A 402 -8.26 -27.39 8.81
C ALA A 402 -8.49 -26.28 7.77
N LEU A 403 -7.92 -25.10 8.00
CA LEU A 403 -7.89 -24.04 6.99
C LEU A 403 -6.72 -24.30 6.05
N SER A 404 -6.96 -24.25 4.74
CA SER A 404 -5.92 -24.28 3.72
C SER A 404 -5.80 -22.93 3.01
N ILE A 405 -4.58 -22.52 2.72
CA ILE A 405 -4.23 -21.38 1.85
C ILE A 405 -3.31 -21.92 0.75
N SER A 406 -3.70 -21.78 -0.51
CA SER A 406 -2.94 -22.32 -1.65
C SER A 406 -3.16 -21.54 -2.94
N PHE A 407 -2.44 -21.93 -4.00
CA PHE A 407 -2.86 -21.59 -5.36
C PHE A 407 -4.23 -22.21 -5.69
N PRO A 408 -5.01 -21.59 -6.59
CA PRO A 408 -6.27 -22.15 -7.07
C PRO A 408 -6.03 -23.41 -7.92
N GLU A 409 -7.07 -24.22 -8.06
CA GLU A 409 -7.02 -25.48 -8.79
C GLU A 409 -6.72 -25.34 -10.29
N ASP A 410 -6.98 -24.16 -10.86
CA ASP A 410 -6.70 -23.82 -12.24
C ASP A 410 -5.29 -23.26 -12.46
N TRP A 411 -4.46 -23.22 -11.41
CA TRP A 411 -3.03 -22.91 -11.49
C TRP A 411 -2.21 -24.07 -12.10
N VAL A 412 -2.77 -24.73 -13.11
CA VAL A 412 -2.26 -25.92 -13.78
C VAL A 412 -2.26 -25.70 -15.28
N GLN A 413 -1.15 -26.09 -15.93
CA GLN A 413 -1.02 -26.12 -17.37
C GLN A 413 -0.18 -27.34 -17.76
N ASN A 414 -0.60 -28.06 -18.80
CA ASN A 414 0.09 -29.28 -19.26
C ASN A 414 0.30 -30.30 -18.13
N ASP A 415 -0.74 -30.54 -17.32
CA ASP A 415 -0.74 -31.45 -16.16
C ASP A 415 0.30 -31.14 -15.07
N ALA A 416 0.81 -29.91 -15.03
CA ALA A 416 1.77 -29.44 -14.04
C ALA A 416 1.25 -28.19 -13.34
N VAL A 417 1.50 -28.08 -12.03
CA VAL A 417 1.23 -26.85 -11.28
C VAL A 417 2.24 -25.79 -11.71
N GLN A 418 1.78 -24.61 -12.08
CA GLN A 418 2.65 -23.58 -12.65
C GLN A 418 3.53 -22.90 -11.61
N ALA A 419 4.64 -22.30 -12.08
CA ALA A 419 5.49 -21.47 -11.24
C ALA A 419 4.68 -20.31 -10.66
N GLY A 420 4.94 -19.98 -9.40
CA GLY A 420 4.18 -18.96 -8.69
C GLY A 420 4.69 -18.85 -7.27
N ARG A 421 4.81 -17.61 -6.76
CA ARG A 421 5.14 -17.36 -5.36
C ARG A 421 4.27 -16.24 -4.80
N PHE A 422 3.74 -16.47 -3.61
CA PHE A 422 3.18 -15.42 -2.78
C PHE A 422 3.68 -15.61 -1.35
N TYR A 423 3.54 -14.57 -0.54
CA TYR A 423 4.04 -14.54 0.83
C TYR A 423 2.89 -14.18 1.75
N ILE A 424 2.85 -14.81 2.93
CA ILE A 424 1.81 -14.59 3.91
C ILE A 424 2.39 -14.42 5.31
N ASP A 425 1.70 -13.64 6.12
CA ASP A 425 2.01 -13.40 7.52
C ASP A 425 0.75 -12.96 8.30
N ASP A 426 0.85 -12.91 9.63
CA ASP A 426 -0.20 -12.46 10.56
C ASP A 426 -1.58 -13.08 10.31
N ILE A 427 -1.61 -14.41 10.21
CA ILE A 427 -2.85 -15.16 10.03
C ILE A 427 -3.64 -15.09 11.34
N VAL A 428 -4.90 -14.69 11.26
CA VAL A 428 -5.86 -14.75 12.37
C VAL A 428 -7.14 -15.42 11.88
N VAL A 429 -7.60 -16.43 12.60
CA VAL A 429 -8.85 -17.15 12.32
C VAL A 429 -9.78 -17.00 13.51
N SER A 430 -11.00 -16.56 13.25
CA SER A 430 -12.02 -16.32 14.28
C SER A 430 -13.41 -16.66 13.79
N TYR A 431 -14.36 -16.88 14.70
CA TYR A 431 -15.77 -17.12 14.35
C TYR A 431 -16.79 -16.59 15.35
#